data_AF-A0A7T8KGP6-F1
#
_entry.id   AF-A0A7T8KGP6-F1
#
_cell.length_a   1.000
_cell.length_b   1.000
_cell.length_c   1.000
_cell.angle_alpha   90.00
_cell.angle_beta   90.00
_cell.angle_gamma   90.00
#
_symmetry.space_group_name_H-M   'P 1'
#
loop_
_entity.id
_entity.type
_entity.pdbx_description
1 polymer ?
#
loop_
_entity_poly.entity_id
_entity_poly.type
_entity_poly.pdbx_seq_one_letter_code
_entity_poly.pdbx_strand_id
1 'polypeptide(L)'
;AIGNALCATGFGETVAGALTESPSAWVERGVAALVILFLTCINLAGVKWVVRLQFALLVILLLGAADFGFGSLRSPKGGGSQGGFLGWNLTLLEDNFHAKYTGHHNWFSIFGVFFPALTGVMAGINMSGDLRNPSKDIAVGTLSAVGTG
;
A
#
# COMPACT_ATOMS: atom_id res chain seq x y z
N ALA A 1 -3.73 9.46 13.80
CA ALA A 1 -4.07 10.68 13.03
C ALA A 1 -3.21 10.82 11.77
N ILE A 2 -1.88 10.89 11.88
CA ILE A 2 -0.98 11.11 10.72
C ILE A 2 -1.03 9.95 9.70
N GLY A 3 -1.03 8.68 10.16
CA GLY A 3 -1.15 7.52 9.26
C GLY A 3 -2.45 7.50 8.45
N ASN A 4 -3.59 7.83 9.08
CA ASN A 4 -4.88 7.90 8.39
C ASN A 4 -4.88 9.00 7.31
N ALA A 5 -4.24 10.15 7.59
CA ALA A 5 -4.11 11.23 6.62
C ALA A 5 -3.22 10.81 5.44
N LEU A 6 -2.11 10.11 5.69
CA LEU A 6 -1.24 9.58 4.64
C LEU A 6 -2.00 8.59 3.72
N CYS A 7 -2.69 7.61 4.29
CA CYS A 7 -3.47 6.64 3.51
C CYS A 7 -4.62 7.30 2.72
N ALA A 8 -5.33 8.24 3.34
CA ALA A 8 -6.42 8.97 2.67
C ALA A 8 -5.90 9.87 1.54
N THR A 9 -4.72 10.46 1.71
CA THR A 9 -4.09 11.31 0.68
C THR A 9 -3.62 10.46 -0.49
N GLY A 10 -2.92 9.34 -0.25
CA GLY A 10 -2.49 8.42 -1.32
C GLY A 10 -3.66 7.76 -2.06
N PHE A 11 -4.75 7.43 -1.35
CA PHE A 11 -5.99 6.99 -1.99
C PHE A 11 -6.62 8.11 -2.83
N GLY A 12 -6.65 9.33 -2.31
CA GLY A 12 -7.15 10.51 -3.02
C GLY A 12 -6.37 10.81 -4.30
N GLU A 13 -5.05 10.70 -4.26
CA GLU A 13 -4.16 10.83 -5.42
C GLU A 13 -4.47 9.76 -6.48
N THR A 14 -4.57 8.50 -6.07
CA THR A 14 -4.87 7.38 -6.98
C THR A 14 -6.24 7.55 -7.65
N VAL A 15 -7.27 7.94 -6.89
CA VAL A 15 -8.62 8.15 -7.41
C VAL A 15 -8.69 9.39 -8.30
N ALA A 16 -8.02 10.49 -7.92
CA ALA A 16 -7.97 11.71 -8.73
C ALA A 16 -7.28 11.45 -10.07
N GLY A 17 -6.17 10.71 -10.08
CA GLY A 17 -5.47 10.31 -11.31
C GLY A 17 -6.31 9.39 -12.21
N ALA A 18 -7.18 8.55 -11.63
CA ALA A 18 -8.09 7.71 -12.40
C ALA A 18 -9.29 8.48 -13.01
N LEU A 19 -9.69 9.61 -12.40
CA LEU A 19 -10.86 10.39 -12.82
C LEU A 19 -10.50 11.60 -13.70
N THR A 20 -9.27 12.09 -13.66
CA THR A 20 -8.87 13.30 -14.38
C THR A 20 -7.40 13.20 -14.82
N GLU A 21 -7.16 13.32 -16.13
CA GLU A 21 -5.83 13.27 -16.79
C GLU A 21 -4.87 14.42 -16.36
N SER A 22 -5.34 15.40 -15.60
CA SER A 22 -4.56 16.54 -15.08
C SER A 22 -5.09 16.95 -13.71
N PRO A 23 -4.74 16.22 -12.63
CA PRO A 23 -5.25 16.52 -11.31
C PRO A 23 -4.69 17.85 -10.81
N SER A 24 -5.57 18.74 -10.37
CA SER A 24 -5.17 19.92 -9.60
C SER A 24 -5.11 19.57 -8.12
N ALA A 25 -4.19 20.19 -7.37
CA ALA A 25 -4.02 19.95 -5.93
C ALA A 25 -5.31 20.16 -5.11
N TRP A 26 -6.27 20.94 -5.62
CA TRP A 26 -7.57 21.13 -4.99
C TRP A 26 -8.51 19.93 -5.16
N VAL A 27 -8.44 19.24 -6.31
CA VAL A 27 -9.23 18.04 -6.59
C VAL A 27 -8.77 16.89 -5.70
N GLU A 28 -7.46 16.66 -5.57
CA GLU A 28 -6.89 15.64 -4.69
C GLU A 28 -7.33 15.83 -3.23
N ARG A 29 -7.24 17.07 -2.74
CA ARG A 29 -7.65 17.42 -1.37
C ARG A 29 -9.16 17.27 -1.17
N GLY A 30 -9.95 17.61 -2.19
CA GLY A 30 -11.40 17.42 -2.17
C GLY A 30 -11.80 15.94 -2.08
N VAL A 31 -11.17 15.08 -2.89
CA VAL A 31 -11.41 13.62 -2.86
C VAL A 31 -10.96 13.03 -1.53
N ALA A 32 -9.76 13.39 -1.04
CA ALA A 32 -9.27 12.91 0.25
C ALA A 32 -10.18 13.32 1.43
N ALA A 33 -10.66 14.57 1.45
CA ALA A 33 -11.59 15.05 2.48
C ALA A 33 -12.92 14.30 2.46
N LEU A 34 -13.47 14.05 1.26
CA LEU A 34 -14.69 13.25 1.08
C LEU A 34 -14.49 11.83 1.62
N VAL A 35 -13.38 11.18 1.26
CA VAL A 35 -13.06 9.81 1.71
C VAL A 35 -12.93 9.73 3.22
N ILE A 36 -12.27 10.70 3.86
CA ILE A 36 -12.16 10.76 5.32
C ILE A 36 -13.55 10.92 5.94
N LEU A 37 -14.38 11.84 5.43
CA LEU A 37 -15.74 12.05 5.93
C LEU A 37 -16.57 10.76 5.82
N PHE A 38 -16.49 10.07 4.69
CA PHE A 38 -17.19 8.81 4.46
C PHE A 38 -16.70 7.70 5.41
N LEU A 39 -15.38 7.55 5.59
CA LEU A 39 -14.80 6.62 6.56
C LEU A 39 -15.23 6.96 7.99
N THR A 40 -15.32 8.23 8.35
CA THR A 40 -15.84 8.66 9.66
C THR A 40 -17.30 8.25 9.83
N CYS A 41 -18.15 8.46 8.83
CA CYS A 41 -19.55 8.00 8.87
C CYS A 41 -19.65 6.47 9.06
N ILE A 42 -18.82 5.69 8.35
CA ILE A 42 -18.78 4.22 8.51
C ILE A 42 -18.37 3.83 9.93
N ASN A 43 -17.36 4.49 10.50
CA ASN A 43 -16.91 4.22 11.86
C ASN A 43 -18.01 4.50 12.90
N LEU A 44 -18.87 5.50 12.66
CA LEU A 44 -20.00 5.82 13.54
C LEU A 44 -21.14 4.80 13.43
N ALA A 45 -21.38 4.22 12.24
CA ALA A 45 -22.47 3.25 12.00
C ALA A 45 -22.22 1.87 12.63
N GLY A 46 -20.97 1.54 12.95
CA GLY A 46 -20.60 0.37 13.74
C GLY A 46 -19.57 -0.55 13.07
N VAL A 47 -18.54 -0.92 13.83
CA VAL A 47 -17.33 -1.59 13.33
C VAL A 47 -17.50 -3.10 13.04
N LYS A 48 -18.59 -3.71 13.50
CA LYS A 48 -18.77 -5.18 13.43
C LYS A 48 -18.76 -5.73 12.01
N TRP A 49 -19.32 -4.99 11.05
CA TRP A 49 -19.27 -5.37 9.63
C TRP A 49 -17.90 -5.12 8.99
N VAL A 50 -17.17 -4.10 9.47
CA VAL A 50 -15.83 -3.75 8.97
C VAL A 50 -14.83 -4.87 9.22
N VAL A 51 -14.93 -5.56 10.36
CA VAL A 51 -14.07 -6.71 10.67
C VAL A 51 -14.20 -7.82 9.63
N ARG A 52 -15.40 -8.06 9.09
CA ARG A 52 -15.62 -9.04 8.00
C ARG A 52 -15.05 -8.53 6.67
N LEU A 53 -15.17 -7.24 6.39
CA LEU A 53 -14.59 -6.61 5.20
C LEU A 53 -13.06 -6.66 5.20
N GLN A 54 -12.40 -6.58 6.35
CA GLN A 54 -10.93 -6.67 6.43
C GLN A 54 -10.39 -7.96 5.80
N PHE A 55 -11.04 -9.10 6.05
CA PHE A 55 -10.66 -10.36 5.41
C PHE A 55 -10.90 -10.34 3.90
N ALA A 56 -12.00 -9.74 3.44
CA ALA A 56 -12.25 -9.58 2.00
C ALA A 56 -11.21 -8.67 1.33
N LEU A 57 -10.85 -7.56 1.98
CA LEU A 57 -9.81 -6.63 1.52
C LEU A 57 -8.44 -7.31 1.47
N LEU A 58 -8.11 -8.16 2.45
CA LEU A 58 -6.89 -8.95 2.44
C LEU A 58 -6.85 -9.88 1.22
N VAL A 59 -7.95 -10.57 0.90
CA VAL A 59 -8.01 -11.44 -0.29
C VAL A 59 -7.80 -10.64 -1.57
N ILE A 60 -8.44 -9.47 -1.71
CA ILE A 60 -8.27 -8.61 -2.89
C ILE A 60 -6.81 -8.12 -3.00
N LEU A 61 -6.19 -7.74 -1.87
CA LEU A 61 -4.80 -7.32 -1.83
C LEU A 61 -3.86 -8.45 -2.28
N LEU A 62 -4.06 -9.67 -1.77
CA LEU A 62 -3.27 -10.84 -2.16
C LEU A 62 -3.45 -11.20 -3.63
N LEU A 63 -4.67 -11.08 -4.16
CA LEU A 63 -4.94 -11.28 -5.59
C LEU A 63 -4.23 -10.21 -6.44
N GLY A 64 -4.22 -8.95 -6.02
CA GLY A 64 -3.48 -7.88 -6.71
C GLY A 64 -1.96 -8.11 -6.69
N ALA A 65 -1.42 -8.54 -5.54
CA ALA A 65 0.00 -8.89 -5.43
C ALA A 65 0.35 -10.10 -6.32
N ALA A 66 -0.51 -11.11 -6.37
CA ALA A 66 -0.34 -12.27 -7.23
C ALA A 66 -0.44 -11.88 -8.72
N ASP A 67 -1.41 -11.06 -9.10
CA ASP A 67 -1.57 -10.54 -10.46
C ASP A 67 -0.34 -9.75 -10.91
N PHE A 68 0.18 -8.87 -10.06
CA PHE A 68 1.43 -8.15 -10.31
C PHE A 68 2.61 -9.11 -10.48
N GLY A 69 2.73 -10.14 -9.63
CA GLY A 69 3.77 -11.17 -9.73
C GLY A 69 3.70 -11.97 -11.04
N PHE A 70 2.51 -12.46 -11.41
CA PHE A 70 2.29 -13.17 -12.67
C PHE A 70 2.47 -12.27 -13.89
N GLY A 71 2.05 -11.01 -13.79
CA GLY A 71 2.24 -9.98 -14.82
C GLY A 71 3.71 -9.69 -15.08
N SER A 72 4.52 -9.61 -14.02
CA SER A 72 5.98 -9.42 -14.10
C SER A 72 6.68 -10.59 -14.82
N LEU A 73 6.20 -11.82 -14.65
CA LEU A 73 6.74 -13.00 -15.35
C LEU A 73 6.36 -13.05 -16.83
N ARG A 74 5.31 -12.33 -17.23
CA ARG A 74 4.85 -12.34 -18.62
C ARG A 74 5.60 -11.28 -19.42
N SER A 75 6.65 -11.70 -20.13
CA SER A 75 7.46 -10.82 -20.97
C SER A 75 6.60 -10.04 -21.97
N PRO A 76 6.89 -8.73 -22.20
CA PRO A 76 6.13 -7.91 -23.14
C PRO A 76 6.16 -8.54 -24.54
N LYS A 77 4.99 -8.86 -25.10
CA LYS A 77 4.86 -9.34 -26.48
C LYS A 77 4.59 -8.15 -27.40
N GLY A 78 5.66 -7.63 -27.99
CA GLY A 78 5.62 -6.53 -28.96
C GLY A 78 6.70 -5.51 -28.66
N GLY A 79 7.54 -5.20 -29.66
CA GLY A 79 8.72 -4.32 -29.54
C GLY A 79 8.43 -2.83 -29.27
N GLY A 80 7.34 -2.51 -28.57
CA GLY A 80 7.00 -1.18 -28.11
C GLY A 80 6.81 -1.18 -26.60
N SER A 81 7.81 -0.69 -25.87
CA SER A 81 7.78 -0.52 -24.41
C SER A 81 6.87 0.65 -24.02
N GLN A 82 5.55 0.49 -24.16
CA GLN A 82 4.57 1.54 -23.83
C GLN A 82 4.41 1.79 -22.30
N GLY A 83 5.48 1.65 -21.52
CA GLY A 83 5.49 1.84 -20.08
C GLY A 83 6.83 1.53 -19.41
N GLY A 84 7.94 1.51 -20.17
CA GLY A 84 9.28 1.26 -19.62
C GLY A 84 9.56 -0.17 -19.12
N PHE A 85 8.57 -1.07 -19.12
CA PHE A 85 8.76 -2.46 -18.72
C PHE A 85 9.30 -3.31 -19.86
N LEU A 86 10.52 -3.86 -19.69
CA LEU A 86 11.24 -4.67 -20.67
C LEU A 86 11.29 -6.17 -20.29
N GLY A 87 10.64 -6.57 -19.20
CA GLY A 87 10.76 -7.90 -18.62
C GLY A 87 12.03 -8.08 -17.78
N TRP A 88 12.29 -9.33 -17.38
CA TRP A 88 13.43 -9.67 -16.52
C TRP A 88 14.70 -9.74 -17.36
N ASN A 89 15.58 -8.75 -17.21
CA ASN A 89 16.84 -8.65 -17.93
C ASN A 89 17.99 -8.41 -16.95
N LEU A 90 19.02 -9.26 -17.02
CA LEU A 90 20.19 -9.17 -16.14
C LEU A 90 20.98 -7.87 -16.35
N THR A 91 21.03 -7.34 -17.57
CA THR A 91 21.68 -6.05 -17.85
C THR A 91 20.97 -4.90 -17.13
N LEU A 92 19.63 -4.88 -17.13
CA LEU A 92 18.86 -3.87 -16.40
C LEU A 92 19.02 -4.02 -14.88
N LEU A 93 19.18 -5.25 -14.37
CA LEU A 93 19.42 -5.47 -12.96
C LEU A 93 20.77 -4.87 -12.54
N GLU A 94 21.82 -5.11 -13.32
CA GLU A 94 23.15 -4.54 -13.09
C GLU A 94 23.12 -3.00 -13.14
N ASP A 95 22.46 -2.44 -14.16
CA ASP A 95 22.34 -0.99 -14.33
C ASP A 95 21.55 -0.31 -13.19
N ASN A 96 20.59 -1.00 -12.58
CA ASN A 96 19.75 -0.48 -11.48
C ASN A 96 20.23 -0.89 -10.09
N PHE A 97 21.31 -1.66 -9.98
CA PHE A 97 21.81 -2.15 -8.68
C PHE A 97 22.38 -1.02 -7.81
N HIS A 98 22.91 0.03 -8.44
CA HIS A 98 23.52 1.15 -7.75
C HIS A 98 22.52 2.26 -7.44
N ALA A 99 22.65 2.84 -6.24
CA ALA A 99 21.83 3.97 -5.84
C ALA A 99 22.07 5.18 -6.75
N LYS A 100 21.00 5.65 -7.39
CA LYS A 100 21.00 6.87 -8.20
C LYS A 100 20.00 7.86 -7.61
N TYR A 101 20.43 8.58 -6.58
CA TYR A 101 19.60 9.62 -5.97
C TYR A 101 19.44 10.81 -6.92
N THR A 102 18.19 11.17 -7.23
CA THR A 102 17.84 12.31 -8.08
C THR A 102 17.37 13.49 -7.24
N GLY A 103 17.72 14.72 -7.64
CA GLY A 103 17.34 15.93 -6.91
C GLY A 103 18.08 16.10 -5.59
N HIS A 104 17.41 16.63 -4.57
CA HIS A 104 17.96 16.83 -3.21
C HIS A 104 17.67 15.65 -2.26
N HIS A 105 17.37 14.46 -2.80
CA HIS A 105 17.10 13.28 -2.00
C HIS A 105 18.39 12.55 -1.61
N ASN A 106 18.44 12.06 -0.38
CA ASN A 106 19.49 11.20 0.15
C ASN A 106 18.89 9.92 0.77
N TRP A 107 19.74 9.02 1.24
CA TRP A 107 19.32 7.76 1.89
C TRP A 107 18.27 7.98 2.99
N PHE A 108 18.50 8.94 3.89
CA PHE A 108 17.59 9.22 5.01
C PHE A 108 16.23 9.75 4.54
N SER A 109 16.20 10.56 3.48
CA SER A 109 14.95 11.10 2.93
C SER A 109 14.07 10.00 2.32
N ILE A 110 14.66 9.06 1.59
CA ILE A 110 13.94 7.94 0.99
C ILE A 110 13.50 6.95 2.06
N PHE A 111 14.37 6.68 3.04
CA PHE A 111 14.01 5.89 4.21
C PHE A 111 12.81 6.50 4.95
N GLY A 112 12.76 7.83 5.12
CA GLY A 112 11.64 8.52 5.77
C GLY A 112 10.30 8.36 5.04
N VAL A 113 10.31 8.24 3.71
CA VAL A 113 9.10 7.96 2.91
C VAL A 113 8.69 6.48 2.98
N PHE A 114 9.66 5.56 3.07
CA PHE A 114 9.40 4.12 3.13
C PHE A 114 9.01 3.64 4.54
N PHE A 115 9.54 4.27 5.60
CA PHE A 115 9.35 3.85 6.99
C PHE A 115 7.87 3.70 7.42
N PRO A 116 6.93 4.59 7.02
CA PRO A 116 5.51 4.40 7.31
C PRO A 116 4.94 3.08 6.79
N ALA A 117 5.45 2.54 5.67
CA ALA A 117 5.00 1.26 5.12
C ALA A 117 5.31 0.07 6.06
N LEU A 118 6.41 0.14 6.81
CA LEU A 118 6.84 -0.91 7.75
C LEU A 118 6.19 -0.78 9.15
N THR A 119 5.62 0.38 9.47
CA THR A 119 5.12 0.66 10.84
C THR A 119 3.81 -0.07 11.16
N GLY A 120 3.13 -0.64 10.16
CA GLY A 120 1.81 -1.30 10.31
C GLY A 120 1.78 -2.57 11.16
N VAL A 121 2.93 -3.10 11.57
CA VAL A 121 3.09 -4.37 12.29
C VAL A 121 2.31 -4.43 13.63
N MET A 122 2.08 -3.29 14.28
CA MET A 122 1.33 -3.23 15.55
C MET A 122 -0.20 -3.19 15.39
N ALA A 123 -0.74 -3.15 14.17
CA ALA A 123 -2.19 -3.04 13.94
C ALA A 123 -2.98 -4.27 14.46
N GLY A 124 -2.35 -5.44 14.56
CA GLY A 124 -2.98 -6.69 15.03
C GLY A 124 -3.38 -6.69 16.51
N ILE A 125 -2.80 -5.80 17.34
CA ILE A 125 -3.09 -5.72 18.78
C ILE A 125 -4.56 -5.30 19.01
N ASN A 126 -5.15 -4.54 18.09
CA ASN A 126 -6.51 -4.02 18.23
C ASN A 126 -7.61 -5.11 18.13
N MET A 127 -7.26 -6.32 17.67
CA MET A 127 -8.16 -7.48 17.61
C MET A 127 -7.80 -8.57 18.64
N SER A 128 -6.89 -8.26 19.58
CA SER A 128 -6.38 -9.22 20.55
C SER A 128 -7.44 -9.79 21.49
N GLY A 129 -8.52 -9.05 21.74
CA GLY A 129 -9.63 -9.47 22.61
C GLY A 129 -10.47 -10.63 22.06
N ASP A 130 -10.34 -10.95 20.77
CA ASP A 130 -11.05 -12.06 20.11
C ASP A 130 -10.13 -13.30 19.90
N LEU A 131 -8.91 -13.27 20.45
CA LEU A 131 -7.94 -14.36 20.33
C LEU A 131 -8.14 -15.40 21.43
N ARG A 132 -7.91 -16.68 21.07
CA ARG A 132 -7.95 -17.78 22.02
C ARG A 132 -6.81 -17.71 23.04
N ASN A 133 -5.59 -17.35 22.62
CA ASN A 133 -4.43 -17.18 23.50
C ASN A 133 -3.63 -15.91 23.12
N PRO A 134 -4.06 -14.72 23.56
CA PRO A 134 -3.49 -13.45 23.08
C PRO A 134 -1.98 -13.33 23.29
N SER A 135 -1.44 -13.79 24.42
CA SER A 135 0.01 -13.70 24.72
C SER A 135 0.89 -14.46 23.73
N LYS A 136 0.39 -15.57 23.16
CA LYS A 136 1.13 -16.38 22.18
C LYS A 136 0.78 -15.96 20.75
N ASP A 137 -0.51 -15.78 20.48
CA ASP A 137 -1.03 -15.53 19.14
C ASP A 137 -0.59 -14.16 18.60
N ILE A 138 -0.51 -13.13 19.44
CA ILE A 138 0.03 -11.81 19.05
C ILE A 138 1.50 -11.92 18.66
N ALA A 139 2.33 -12.60 19.47
CA ALA A 139 3.77 -12.69 19.23
C ALA A 139 4.07 -13.46 17.93
N VAL A 140 3.42 -14.62 17.73
CA VAL A 140 3.59 -15.45 16.52
C VAL A 140 3.02 -14.73 15.30
N GLY A 141 1.84 -14.12 15.42
CA GLY A 141 1.21 -13.37 14.32
C GLY A 141 2.05 -12.17 13.87
N THR A 142 2.62 -11.43 14.82
CA THR A 142 3.45 -10.26 14.53
C THR A 142 4.76 -10.66 13.85
N LEU A 143 5.45 -11.69 14.35
CA LEU A 143 6.71 -12.15 13.75
C LEU A 143 6.52 -12.79 12.37
N SER A 144 5.45 -13.57 12.18
CA SER A 144 5.13 -14.14 10.87
C SER A 144 4.75 -13.05 9.87
N ALA A 145 3.98 -12.04 10.27
CA ALA A 145 3.63 -10.90 9.41
C ALA A 145 4.88 -10.13 8.95
N VAL A 146 5.85 -9.89 9.84
CA VAL A 146 7.13 -9.25 9.48
C VAL A 146 7.93 -10.13 8.52
N GLY A 147 7.85 -11.45 8.65
CA GLY A 147 8.54 -12.36 7.74
C GLY A 147 7.91 -12.46 6.35
N THR A 148 6.60 -12.21 6.23
CA THR A 148 5.87 -12.24 4.94
C THR A 148 5.73 -10.89 4.25
N GLY A 149 5.86 -9.78 5.00
CA GLY A 149 5.81 -8.43 4.47
C GLY A 149 7.06 -8.10 3.67
#